data_AF-A0A968PPR2-F1
#
_entry.id   AF-A0A968PPR2-F1
#
_cell.length_a   1.000
_cell.length_b   1.000
_cell.length_c   1.000
_cell.angle_alpha   90.00
_cell.angle_beta   90.00
_cell.angle_gamma   90.00
#
_symmetry.space_group_name_H-M   'P 1'
#
loop_
_entity.id
_entity.type
_entity.pdbx_description
1 polymer ?
#
loop_
_entity_poly.entity_id
_entity_poly.type
_entity_poly.pdbx_seq_one_letter_code
_entity_poly.pdbx_strand_id
1 'polypeptide(L)'
;MVVTDPTAYLAAVDLVILATSALTDDLLDVSLLRPGAVVCDVARPPNVGKQAAVQRPDVLFIESGELLLPGTPDFGFNINLPPGSAYACLAETALLAMEGRFEHYTLGRTIDIERVKEI
;
A
#
# COMPACT_ATOMS: atom_id res chain seq x y z
N MET A 1 10.36 16.91 -9.01
CA MET A 1 9.26 16.34 -8.22
C MET A 1 8.00 17.03 -8.73
N VAL A 2 7.18 16.30 -9.48
CA VAL A 2 5.90 16.81 -9.96
C VAL A 2 4.91 16.55 -8.83
N VAL A 3 4.29 17.60 -8.32
CA VAL A 3 3.22 17.52 -7.32
C VAL A 3 1.96 18.00 -8.02
N THR A 4 0.95 17.16 -8.07
CA THR A 4 -0.40 17.53 -8.52
C THR A 4 -1.34 17.35 -7.35
N ASP A 5 -2.29 18.27 -7.22
CA ASP A 5 -3.33 18.20 -6.19
C ASP A 5 -4.47 17.27 -6.68
N PRO A 6 -4.73 16.13 -5.99
CA PRO A 6 -5.81 15.22 -6.37
C PRO A 6 -7.21 15.73 -5.98
N THR A 7 -7.31 16.79 -5.16
CA THR A 7 -8.55 17.25 -4.52
C THR A 7 -9.70 17.45 -5.50
N ALA A 8 -9.43 18.05 -6.66
CA ALA A 8 -10.44 18.33 -7.68
C ALA A 8 -11.10 17.06 -8.29
N TYR A 9 -10.50 15.88 -8.10
CA TYR A 9 -10.96 14.64 -8.72
C TYR A 9 -11.69 13.70 -7.74
N LEU A 10 -11.58 13.93 -6.42
CA LEU A 10 -12.05 13.00 -5.39
C LEU A 10 -13.56 12.72 -5.45
N ALA A 11 -14.35 13.71 -5.87
CA ALA A 11 -15.79 13.57 -6.01
C ALA A 11 -16.23 12.77 -7.26
N ALA A 12 -15.33 12.54 -8.20
CA ALA A 12 -15.62 11.92 -9.50
C ALA A 12 -15.14 10.47 -9.63
N VAL A 13 -14.28 10.00 -8.72
CA VAL A 13 -13.65 8.67 -8.80
C VAL A 13 -14.33 7.64 -7.90
N ASP A 14 -14.35 6.39 -8.35
CA ASP A 14 -14.84 5.25 -7.58
C ASP A 14 -13.72 4.55 -6.79
N LEU A 15 -12.46 4.75 -7.17
CA LEU A 15 -11.28 4.13 -6.57
C LEU A 15 -10.15 5.15 -6.39
N VAL A 16 -9.58 5.16 -5.19
CA VAL A 16 -8.36 5.91 -4.86
C VAL A 16 -7.29 4.92 -4.41
N ILE A 17 -6.08 5.04 -4.97
CA ILE A 17 -4.91 4.26 -4.56
C ILE A 17 -3.87 5.22 -3.99
N LEU A 18 -3.54 5.07 -2.71
CA LEU A 18 -2.52 5.86 -2.03
C LEU A 18 -1.23 5.05 -1.96
N ALA A 19 -0.31 5.34 -2.88
CA ALA A 19 1.02 4.72 -2.97
C ALA A 19 2.11 5.80 -2.96
N THR A 20 2.03 6.71 -2.00
CA THR A 20 2.93 7.87 -1.89
C THR A 20 3.97 7.67 -0.79
N SER A 21 5.06 8.44 -0.88
CA SER A 21 6.07 8.57 0.17
C SER A 21 5.84 9.82 1.03
N ALA A 22 4.67 10.44 0.94
CA ALA A 22 4.33 11.62 1.74
C ALA A 22 4.22 11.23 3.22
N LEU A 23 4.91 11.99 4.08
CA LEU A 23 4.93 11.79 5.54
C LEU A 23 3.92 12.71 6.26
N THR A 24 2.82 13.04 5.60
CA THR A 24 1.78 13.92 6.13
C THR A 24 0.54 13.10 6.47
N ASP A 25 0.08 13.24 7.71
CA ASP A 25 -1.26 12.85 8.09
C ASP A 25 -2.26 13.69 7.26
N ASP A 26 -3.39 13.08 6.87
CA ASP A 26 -4.49 13.74 6.14
C ASP A 26 -4.12 14.25 4.73
N LEU A 27 -3.39 13.45 3.96
CA LEU A 27 -3.11 13.73 2.54
C LEU A 27 -4.39 14.00 1.71
N LEU A 28 -5.51 13.42 2.16
CA LEU A 28 -6.76 13.41 1.45
C LEU A 28 -7.90 13.82 2.39
N ASP A 29 -8.65 14.85 2.00
CA ASP A 29 -9.91 15.18 2.66
C ASP A 29 -10.97 14.13 2.30
N VAL A 30 -11.18 13.19 3.23
CA VAL A 30 -12.13 12.08 3.05
C VAL A 30 -13.57 12.56 2.87
N SER A 31 -13.91 13.80 3.26
CA SER A 31 -15.27 14.33 3.07
C SER A 31 -15.60 14.57 1.59
N LEU A 32 -14.58 14.74 0.75
CA LEU A 32 -14.73 14.98 -0.70
C LEU A 32 -14.87 13.70 -1.52
N LEU A 33 -14.66 12.53 -0.91
CA LEU A 33 -14.78 11.25 -1.60
C LEU A 33 -16.22 11.01 -2.06
N ARG A 34 -16.35 10.48 -3.28
CA ARG A 34 -17.63 9.99 -3.80
C ARG A 34 -18.23 8.93 -2.86
N PRO A 35 -19.56 8.98 -2.58
CA PRO A 35 -20.22 7.91 -1.82
C PRO A 35 -20.07 6.55 -2.50
N GLY A 36 -19.76 5.51 -1.73
CA GLY A 36 -19.50 4.16 -2.24
C GLY A 36 -18.11 3.96 -2.83
N ALA A 37 -17.20 4.95 -2.76
CA ALA A 37 -15.83 4.81 -3.23
C ALA A 37 -15.03 3.79 -2.39
N VAL A 38 -13.96 3.30 -2.99
CA VAL A 38 -12.96 2.45 -2.33
C VAL A 38 -11.63 3.20 -2.25
N VAL A 39 -11.01 3.19 -1.08
CA VAL A 39 -9.67 3.74 -0.85
C VAL A 39 -8.75 2.60 -0.46
N CYS A 40 -7.72 2.37 -1.27
CA CYS A 40 -6.65 1.42 -0.98
C CYS A 40 -5.39 2.19 -0.58
N ASP A 41 -5.00 2.09 0.69
CA ASP A 41 -3.83 2.74 1.25
C ASP A 41 -2.71 1.72 1.44
N VAL A 42 -1.67 1.81 0.59
CA VAL A 42 -0.48 0.95 0.65
C VAL A 42 0.71 1.66 1.30
N ALA A 43 0.53 2.90 1.76
CA ALA A 43 1.60 3.68 2.36
C ALA A 43 1.92 3.21 3.78
N ARG A 44 3.17 3.42 4.20
CA ARG A 44 3.62 3.16 5.57
C ARG A 44 4.41 4.36 6.10
N PRO A 45 3.93 5.04 7.15
CA PRO A 45 2.62 4.89 7.81
C PRO A 45 1.42 5.14 6.87
N PRO A 46 0.20 4.65 7.20
CA PRO A 46 -1.00 4.92 6.41
C PRO A 46 -1.25 6.43 6.28
N ASN A 47 -1.71 6.88 5.11
CA ASN A 47 -2.04 8.27 4.84
C ASN A 47 -3.47 8.65 5.28
N VAL A 48 -4.38 7.68 5.45
CA VAL A 48 -5.72 7.91 5.99
C VAL A 48 -5.78 7.50 7.46
N GLY A 49 -5.99 8.47 8.34
CA GLY A 49 -6.18 8.21 9.75
C GLY A 49 -7.50 7.48 10.07
N LYS A 50 -7.49 6.61 11.08
CA LYS A 50 -8.69 5.86 11.52
C LYS A 50 -9.87 6.76 11.88
N GLN A 51 -9.62 7.92 12.47
CA GLN A 51 -10.67 8.88 12.84
C GLN A 51 -11.35 9.49 11.61
N ALA A 52 -10.58 9.78 10.55
CA ALA A 52 -11.11 10.27 9.29
C ALA A 52 -11.95 9.19 8.59
N ALA A 53 -11.44 7.96 8.53
CA ALA A 53 -12.15 6.82 7.93
C ALA A 53 -13.52 6.55 8.60
N VAL A 54 -13.58 6.61 9.94
CA VAL A 54 -14.84 6.39 10.70
C VAL A 54 -15.92 7.44 10.38
N GLN A 55 -15.55 8.64 9.93
CA GLN A 55 -16.51 9.68 9.54
C GLN A 55 -17.22 9.38 8.21
N ARG A 56 -16.72 8.42 7.42
CA ARG A 56 -17.24 8.03 6.11
C ARG A 56 -17.57 6.54 6.06
N PRO A 57 -18.61 6.08 6.77
CA PRO A 57 -19.03 4.66 6.76
C PRO A 57 -19.55 4.18 5.40
N ASP A 58 -19.80 5.11 4.47
CA ASP A 58 -20.21 4.86 3.09
C ASP A 58 -19.02 4.66 2.14
N VAL A 59 -17.78 4.74 2.62
CA VAL A 59 -16.55 4.51 1.86
C VAL A 59 -15.81 3.31 2.45
N LEU A 60 -15.30 2.43 1.59
CA LEU A 60 -14.49 1.30 2.00
C LEU A 60 -13.01 1.69 2.04
N PHE A 61 -12.43 1.74 3.24
CA PHE A 61 -11.00 1.95 3.44
C PHE A 61 -10.29 0.61 3.66
N ILE A 62 -9.24 0.36 2.88
CA ILE A 62 -8.43 -0.86 2.93
C ILE A 62 -6.97 -0.44 3.19
N GLU A 63 -6.43 -0.83 4.34
CA GLU A 63 -4.97 -0.84 4.54
C GLU A 63 -4.39 -2.07 3.82
N SER A 64 -3.43 -1.87 2.93
CA SER A 64 -2.89 -2.92 2.05
C SER A 64 -1.35 -2.90 2.03
N GLY A 65 -0.75 -3.70 1.15
CA GLY A 65 0.70 -3.88 1.03
C GLY A 65 1.30 -4.96 1.93
N GLU A 66 0.46 -5.84 2.49
CA GLU A 66 0.84 -6.96 3.35
C GLU A 66 0.35 -8.28 2.75
N LEU A 67 1.06 -9.37 3.01
CA LEU A 67 0.66 -10.72 2.61
C LEU A 67 1.06 -11.77 3.65
N LEU A 68 0.40 -12.93 3.60
CA LEU A 68 0.75 -14.09 4.42
C LEU A 68 1.85 -14.89 3.74
N LEU A 69 2.96 -15.09 4.45
CA LEU A 69 4.01 -15.99 3.98
C LEU A 69 3.64 -17.45 4.28
N PRO A 70 3.97 -18.40 3.39
CA PRO A 70 3.77 -19.81 3.65
C PRO A 70 4.65 -20.30 4.81
N GLY A 71 4.16 -21.32 5.52
CA GLY A 71 4.87 -21.93 6.65
C GLY A 71 4.71 -21.13 7.95
N THR A 72 5.77 -21.11 8.77
CA THR A 72 5.80 -20.44 10.07
C THR A 72 7.04 -19.54 10.15
N PRO A 73 7.04 -18.38 9.44
CA PRO A 73 8.19 -17.48 9.43
C PRO A 73 8.42 -16.90 10.83
N ASP A 74 9.68 -16.85 11.23
CA ASP A 74 10.14 -16.11 12.40
C ASP A 74 11.15 -15.05 11.94
N PHE A 75 10.75 -13.78 12.03
CA PHE A 75 11.61 -12.66 11.66
C PHE A 75 12.66 -12.35 12.73
N GLY A 76 12.50 -12.86 13.96
CA GLY A 76 13.36 -12.54 15.11
C GLY A 76 13.18 -11.13 15.67
N PHE A 77 12.29 -10.32 15.09
CA PHE A 77 11.92 -8.98 15.55
C PHE A 77 10.50 -8.60 15.12
N ASN A 78 9.95 -7.54 15.73
CA ASN A 78 8.61 -7.06 15.43
C ASN A 78 8.63 -6.07 14.25
N ILE A 79 8.02 -6.45 13.13
CA ILE A 79 7.83 -5.59 11.93
C ILE A 79 6.51 -4.80 11.94
N ASN A 80 5.82 -4.82 13.07
CA ASN A 80 4.52 -4.17 13.29
C ASN A 80 3.37 -4.78 12.47
N LEU A 81 3.45 -6.07 12.17
CA LEU A 81 2.41 -6.84 11.48
C LEU A 81 2.00 -8.07 12.30
N PRO A 82 0.79 -8.64 12.07
CA PRO A 82 0.38 -9.90 12.66
C PRO A 82 1.36 -11.05 12.34
N PRO A 83 1.46 -12.08 13.20
CA PRO A 83 2.29 -13.26 12.94
C PRO A 83 2.01 -13.90 11.58
N GLY A 84 3.06 -14.34 10.87
CA GLY A 84 2.95 -14.93 9.54
C GLY A 84 2.80 -13.92 8.40
N SER A 85 2.61 -12.64 8.69
CA SER A 85 2.45 -11.59 7.68
C SER A 85 3.78 -10.88 7.39
N ALA A 86 3.96 -10.42 6.15
CA ALA A 86 5.08 -9.60 5.72
C ALA A 86 4.60 -8.47 4.82
N TYR A 87 5.34 -7.36 4.79
CA TYR A 87 5.16 -6.36 3.73
C TYR A 87 5.52 -6.97 2.39
N ALA A 88 4.78 -6.60 1.32
CA ALA A 88 5.00 -7.15 -0.02
C ALA A 88 6.44 -6.96 -0.52
N CYS A 89 7.08 -5.83 -0.21
CA CYS A 89 8.49 -5.57 -0.55
C CYS A 89 9.49 -6.49 0.19
N LEU A 90 9.18 -6.86 1.43
CA LEU A 90 9.97 -7.83 2.18
C LEU A 90 9.76 -9.24 1.61
N ALA A 91 8.52 -9.57 1.25
CA ALA A 91 8.18 -10.84 0.64
C ALA A 91 8.84 -11.05 -0.73
N GLU A 92 8.91 -10.01 -1.59
CA GLU A 92 9.65 -10.06 -2.86
C GLU A 92 11.11 -10.45 -2.61
N THR A 93 11.76 -9.78 -1.63
CA THR A 93 13.16 -10.06 -1.28
C THR A 93 13.34 -11.50 -0.79
N ALA A 94 12.43 -11.98 0.06
CA ALA A 94 12.46 -13.35 0.58
C ALA A 94 12.27 -14.39 -0.53
N LEU A 95 11.30 -14.18 -1.42
CA LEU A 95 11.01 -15.06 -2.56
C LEU A 95 12.22 -15.18 -3.49
N LEU A 96 12.79 -14.04 -3.90
CA LEU A 96 13.98 -14.01 -4.76
C LEU A 96 15.17 -14.73 -4.12
N ALA A 97 15.39 -14.53 -2.81
CA ALA A 97 16.45 -15.24 -2.09
C ALA A 97 16.22 -16.76 -2.04
N MET A 98 14.96 -17.20 -1.86
CA MET A 98 14.60 -18.62 -1.88
C MET A 98 14.74 -19.24 -3.27
N GLU A 99 14.52 -18.48 -4.35
CA GLU A 99 14.80 -18.90 -5.72
C GLU A 99 16.30 -18.83 -6.10
N GLY A 100 17.16 -18.33 -5.21
CA GLY A 100 18.59 -18.15 -5.48
C GLY A 100 18.89 -17.02 -6.48
N ARG A 101 17.97 -16.06 -6.62
CA ARG A 101 18.05 -14.93 -7.55
C ARG A 101 18.55 -13.69 -6.83
N PHE A 102 19.85 -13.42 -6.95
CA PHE A 102 20.50 -12.28 -6.30
C PHE A 102 20.67 -11.12 -7.29
N GLU A 103 19.55 -10.55 -7.73
CA GLU A 103 19.51 -9.46 -8.70
C GLU A 103 18.71 -8.25 -8.16
N HIS A 104 18.89 -7.09 -8.80
CA HIS A 104 18.05 -5.92 -8.55
C HIS A 104 16.74 -6.04 -9.33
N TYR A 105 15.83 -6.92 -8.87
CA TYR A 105 14.62 -7.28 -9.60
C TYR A 105 13.67 -6.09 -9.81
N THR A 106 13.33 -5.38 -8.73
CA THR A 106 12.62 -4.10 -8.79
C THR A 106 13.57 -2.98 -8.37
N LEU A 107 13.89 -2.05 -9.27
CA LEU A 107 14.78 -0.92 -8.97
C LEU A 107 14.38 0.37 -9.69
N GLY A 108 14.32 1.46 -8.91
CA GLY A 108 14.02 2.80 -9.44
C GLY A 108 12.53 3.02 -9.64
N ARG A 109 12.19 3.90 -10.59
CA ARG A 109 10.79 4.32 -10.86
C ARG A 109 10.16 3.63 -12.06
N THR A 110 10.97 2.91 -12.84
CA THR A 110 10.50 2.18 -14.02
C THR A 110 10.16 0.76 -13.59
N ILE A 111 8.87 0.44 -13.60
CA ILE A 111 8.36 -0.88 -13.22
C ILE A 111 7.97 -1.62 -14.50
N ASP A 112 8.51 -2.83 -14.69
CA ASP A 112 8.16 -3.70 -15.81
C ASP A 112 6.93 -4.55 -15.44
N ILE A 113 5.87 -4.45 -16.25
CA ILE A 113 4.62 -5.17 -16.01
C ILE A 113 4.78 -6.68 -16.11
N GLU A 114 5.71 -7.19 -16.93
CA GLU A 114 5.93 -8.63 -17.02
C GLU A 114 6.63 -9.16 -15.76
N ARG A 115 7.54 -8.37 -15.17
CA ARG A 115 8.13 -8.69 -13.86
C ARG A 115 7.10 -8.70 -12.73
N VAL A 116 6.17 -7.75 -12.74
CA VAL A 116 5.07 -7.69 -11.74
C VAL A 116 4.17 -8.92 -11.81
N LYS A 117 3.98 -9.53 -12.98
CA LYS A 117 3.17 -10.75 -13.14
C LYS A 117 3.92 -12.03 -12.79
N GLU A 118 5.24 -12.01 -12.93
CA GLU A 118 6.11 -13.15 -12.63
C GLU A 118 6.24 -13.37 -11.12
N ILE A 119 6.33 -12.28 -10.36
CA ILE A 119 6.54 -12.26 -8.90
C ILE A 119 5.24 -12.46 -8.09
#